data_AF-A0A2I0FYE1-F1
#
_entry.id   AF-A0A2I0FYE1-F1
#
_cell.length_a   1.000
_cell.length_b   1.000
_cell.length_c   1.000
_cell.angle_alpha   90.00
_cell.angle_beta   90.00
_cell.angle_gamma   90.00
#
_symmetry.space_group_name_H-M   'P 1'
#
loop_
_entity.id
_entity.type
_entity.pdbx_description
1 polymer ?
#
loop_
_entity_poly.entity_id
_entity_poly.type
_entity_poly.pdbx_seq_one_letter_code
_entity_poly.pdbx_strand_id
1 'polypeptide(L)'
;MQQNTSETELLAWFQSGGENLAAETEVLGAVIRHIVADRGYVTNKDIILTLIANMEVSTDEEQIELLRSTLELVVGRTPDDDGV
;
A
#
# COMPACT_ATOMS: atom_id res chain seq x y z
N MET A 1 -15.68 -11.41 -15.63
CA MET A 1 -14.51 -11.54 -14.75
C MET A 1 -14.06 -10.11 -14.46
N GLN A 2 -14.47 -9.56 -13.32
CA GLN A 2 -14.14 -8.18 -12.94
C GLN A 2 -12.73 -8.24 -12.37
N GLN A 3 -11.74 -7.87 -13.18
CA GLN A 3 -10.34 -7.88 -12.76
C GLN A 3 -10.10 -6.71 -11.80
N ASN A 4 -9.27 -6.97 -10.80
CA ASN A 4 -8.77 -6.08 -9.75
C ASN A 4 -7.99 -4.86 -10.31
N THR A 5 -8.66 -3.96 -11.03
CA THR A 5 -8.00 -2.84 -11.72
C THR A 5 -7.22 -1.92 -10.78
N SER A 6 -7.70 -1.75 -9.54
CA SER A 6 -7.18 -0.76 -8.58
C SER A 6 -5.75 -1.05 -8.07
N GLU A 7 -5.37 -2.33 -7.91
CA GLU A 7 -4.05 -2.70 -7.37
C GLU A 7 -2.93 -2.46 -8.40
N THR A 8 -3.21 -2.88 -9.64
CA THR A 8 -2.26 -2.77 -10.74
C THR A 8 -2.04 -1.29 -11.07
N GLU A 9 -3.11 -0.49 -10.99
CA GLU A 9 -3.04 0.96 -11.15
C GLU A 9 -2.25 1.66 -10.03
N LEU A 10 -2.45 1.25 -8.77
CA LEU A 10 -1.72 1.80 -7.63
C LEU A 10 -0.22 1.49 -7.73
N LEU A 11 0.14 0.23 -7.98
CA LEU A 11 1.54 -0.17 -8.11
C LEU A 11 2.21 0.47 -9.33
N ALA A 12 1.52 0.54 -10.47
CA ALA A 12 2.03 1.20 -11.67
C ALA A 12 2.25 2.70 -11.43
N TRP A 13 1.38 3.35 -10.65
CA TRP A 13 1.57 4.75 -10.29
C TRP A 13 2.79 4.96 -9.40
N PHE A 14 3.00 4.13 -8.38
CA PHE A 14 4.20 4.18 -7.54
C PHE A 14 5.47 4.04 -8.38
N GLN A 15 5.48 3.08 -9.31
CA GLN A 15 6.59 2.89 -10.25
C GLN A 15 6.82 4.10 -11.18
N SER A 16 5.76 4.84 -11.53
CA SER A 16 5.88 6.07 -12.33
C SER A 16 6.55 7.23 -11.59
N GLY A 17 6.60 7.19 -10.25
CA GLY A 17 7.30 8.18 -9.43
C GLY A 17 8.84 8.07 -9.49
N GLY A 18 9.37 7.01 -10.09
CA GLY A 18 10.81 6.82 -10.28
C GLY A 18 11.59 6.71 -8.96
N GLU A 19 12.81 7.24 -8.93
CA GLU A 19 13.71 7.12 -7.77
C GLU A 19 13.15 7.78 -6.49
N ASN A 20 12.29 8.79 -6.63
CA ASN A 20 11.72 9.52 -5.48
C ASN A 20 10.73 8.70 -4.66
N LEU A 21 10.14 7.65 -5.23
CA LEU A 21 9.19 6.76 -4.54
C LEU A 21 9.74 5.34 -4.42
N ALA A 22 11.05 5.13 -4.61
CA ALA A 22 11.63 3.79 -4.67
C ALA A 22 11.42 3.01 -3.37
N ALA A 23 11.60 3.67 -2.22
CA ALA A 23 11.44 3.05 -0.91
C ALA A 23 9.97 2.69 -0.63
N GLU A 24 9.05 3.61 -0.89
CA GLU A 24 7.61 3.37 -0.71
C GLU A 24 7.08 2.33 -1.70
N THR A 25 7.63 2.28 -2.92
CA THR A 25 7.31 1.23 -3.91
C THR A 25 7.75 -0.15 -3.42
N GLU A 26 8.92 -0.25 -2.80
CA GLU A 26 9.41 -1.50 -2.22
C GLU A 26 8.51 -1.98 -1.08
N VAL A 27 8.16 -1.08 -0.15
CA VAL A 27 7.26 -1.36 0.97
C VAL A 27 5.87 -1.78 0.48
N LEU A 28 5.28 -1.04 -0.45
CA LEU A 28 3.99 -1.38 -1.04
C LEU A 28 4.01 -2.75 -1.71
N GLY A 29 5.06 -3.04 -2.48
CA GLY A 29 5.25 -4.35 -3.11
C GLY A 29 5.37 -5.48 -2.09
N ALA A 30 6.08 -5.26 -0.97
CA ALA A 30 6.20 -6.24 0.11
C ALA A 30 4.85 -6.52 0.79
N VAL A 31 4.09 -5.47 1.09
CA VAL A 31 2.74 -5.57 1.69
C VAL A 31 1.79 -6.33 0.76
N ILE A 32 1.75 -5.98 -0.53
CA ILE A 32 0.93 -6.68 -1.54
C ILE A 32 1.27 -8.16 -1.59
N ARG A 33 2.57 -8.51 -1.67
CA ARG A 33 3.01 -9.91 -1.71
C ARG A 33 2.61 -10.66 -0.44
N HIS A 34 2.71 -10.02 0.73
CA HIS A 34 2.31 -10.62 2.00
C HIS A 34 0.81 -10.95 2.02
N ILE A 35 -0.04 -9.98 1.65
CA ILE A 35 -1.50 -10.17 1.65
C ILE A 35 -1.92 -11.23 0.62
N VAL A 36 -1.36 -11.17 -0.59
CA VAL A 36 -1.67 -12.13 -1.65
C VAL A 36 -1.21 -13.54 -1.27
N ALA A 37 -0.09 -13.70 -0.58
CA ALA A 37 0.37 -15.00 -0.11
C ALA A 37 -0.57 -15.61 0.95
N ASP A 38 -1.25 -14.78 1.76
CA ASP A 38 -2.21 -15.21 2.77
C ASP A 38 -3.61 -15.50 2.18
N ARG A 39 -4.11 -14.63 1.29
CA ARG A 39 -5.54 -14.64 0.87
C ARG A 39 -5.77 -14.87 -0.62
N GLY A 40 -4.75 -14.78 -1.45
CA GLY A 40 -4.84 -14.93 -2.91
C GLY A 40 -5.36 -13.69 -3.66
N TYR A 41 -5.79 -12.65 -2.96
CA TYR A 41 -6.21 -11.35 -3.51
C TYR A 41 -5.85 -10.24 -2.51
N VAL A 42 -5.83 -8.99 -2.97
CA VAL A 42 -5.66 -7.82 -2.10
C VAL A 42 -6.75 -6.77 -2.42
N THR A 43 -6.86 -5.76 -1.56
CA THR A 43 -7.72 -4.58 -1.77
C THR A 43 -6.99 -3.37 -1.18
N ASN A 44 -7.37 -2.15 -1.58
CA ASN A 44 -6.81 -0.93 -0.97
C ASN A 44 -7.01 -0.93 0.55
N LYS A 45 -8.17 -1.42 1.03
CA LYS A 45 -8.46 -1.57 2.46
C LYS A 45 -7.49 -2.54 3.15
N ASP A 46 -7.18 -3.68 2.53
CA ASP A 46 -6.22 -4.64 3.09
C ASP A 46 -4.81 -4.04 3.16
N ILE A 47 -4.39 -3.27 2.13
CA ILE A 47 -3.10 -2.57 2.12
C ILE A 47 -3.05 -1.55 3.26
N ILE A 48 -4.06 -0.70 3.39
CA ILE A 48 -4.14 0.34 4.43
C ILE A 48 -4.07 -0.29 5.83
N LEU A 49 -4.88 -1.33 6.10
CA LEU A 49 -4.89 -1.99 7.40
C LEU A 49 -3.56 -2.69 7.70
N THR A 50 -2.91 -3.28 6.71
CA THR A 50 -1.61 -3.94 6.89
C THR A 50 -0.50 -2.93 7.17
N LEU A 51 -0.48 -1.78 6.48
CA LEU A 51 0.46 -0.70 6.76
C LEU A 51 0.29 -0.16 8.18
N ILE A 52 -0.96 0.02 8.64
CA ILE A 52 -1.27 0.44 10.01
C ILE A 52 -0.78 -0.60 11.03
N ALA A 53 -1.11 -1.87 10.84
CA ALA A 53 -0.67 -2.94 11.73
C ALA A 53 0.86 -3.03 11.82
N ASN A 54 1.57 -2.87 10.69
CA ASN A 54 3.03 -2.86 10.67
C ASN A 54 3.63 -1.68 11.45
N MET A 55 2.99 -0.50 11.43
CA MET A 55 3.41 0.64 12.25
C MET A 55 3.22 0.39 13.75
N GLU A 56 2.11 -0.26 14.13
CA GLU A 56 1.80 -0.54 15.54
C GLU A 56 2.77 -1.52 16.20
N VAL A 57 3.37 -2.41 15.41
CA VAL A 57 4.31 -3.43 15.92
C VAL A 57 5.78 -3.07 15.70
N SER A 58 6.08 -2.03 14.93
CA SER A 58 7.45 -1.58 14.69
C SER A 58 7.95 -0.73 15.86
N THR A 59 9.22 -0.89 16.23
CA THR A 59 9.93 -0.04 17.19
C THR A 59 10.99 0.83 16.50
N ASP A 60 11.17 0.67 15.20
CA ASP A 60 12.11 1.43 14.39
C ASP A 60 11.39 2.67 13.84
N GLU A 61 11.83 3.85 14.29
CA GLU A 61 11.24 5.14 13.93
C GLU A 61 11.39 5.45 12.43
N GLU A 62 12.51 5.05 11.80
CA GLU A 62 12.72 5.24 10.37
C GLU A 62 11.75 4.38 9.56
N GLN A 63 11.56 3.12 9.99
CA GLN A 63 10.60 2.21 9.37
C GLN A 63 9.15 2.70 9.55
N ILE A 64 8.80 3.23 10.73
CA ILE A 64 7.47 3.79 10.98
C ILE A 64 7.21 4.98 10.05
N GLU A 65 8.20 5.86 9.87
CA GLU A 65 8.06 7.02 8.99
C GLU A 65 7.89 6.59 7.52
N LEU A 66 8.65 5.60 7.06
CA LEU A 66 8.51 5.07 5.70
C LEU A 66 7.13 4.41 5.49
N LEU A 67 6.63 3.67 6.47
CA LEU A 67 5.28 3.09 6.44
C LEU A 67 4.21 4.18 6.42
N ARG A 68 4.40 5.29 7.16
CA ARG A 68 3.50 6.45 7.17
C ARG A 68 3.48 7.14 5.81
N SER A 69 4.65 7.42 5.21
CA SER A 69 4.76 8.00 3.86
C SER A 69 4.04 7.12 2.83
N THR A 70 4.29 5.81 2.88
CA THR A 70 3.63 4.84 1.99
C THR A 70 2.11 4.86 2.17
N LEU A 71 1.63 4.89 3.42
CA LEU A 71 0.20 4.94 3.72
C LEU A 71 -0.46 6.23 3.19
N GLU A 72 0.19 7.38 3.36
CA GLU A 72 -0.32 8.67 2.87
C GLU A 72 -0.53 8.65 1.35
N LEU A 73 0.44 8.11 0.61
CA LEU A 73 0.35 7.96 -0.85
C LEU A 73 -0.79 7.01 -1.27
N VAL A 74 -0.97 5.89 -0.56
CA VAL A 74 -2.05 4.93 -0.83
C VAL A 74 -3.42 5.55 -0.54
N VAL A 75 -3.57 6.26 0.58
CA VAL A 75 -4.83 6.93 0.95
C VAL A 75 -5.13 8.06 -0.04
N GLY A 76 -4.14 8.88 -0.42
CA GLY A 76 -4.32 9.95 -1.40
C GLY A 76 -4.73 9.47 -2.80
N ARG A 77 -4.62 8.18 -3.08
CA ARG A 77 -5.05 7.53 -4.34
C ARG A 77 -6.24 6.61 -4.20
N THR A 78 -6.64 6.30 -2.97
CA THR A 78 -7.88 5.58 -2.73
C THR A 78 -8.98 6.62 -2.76
N PRO A 79 -9.92 6.59 -3.74
CA PRO A 79 -11.07 7.48 -3.66
C PRO A 79 -11.70 7.29 -2.29
N ASP A 80 -12.05 8.37 -1.61
CA ASP A 80 -12.87 8.27 -0.40
C ASP A 80 -14.03 7.33 -0.76
N ASP A 81 -14.29 6.35 0.09
CA ASP A 81 -15.59 5.68 0.08
C ASP A 81 -16.59 6.81 0.39
N ASP A 82 -17.02 7.56 -0.64
CA ASP A 82 -18.25 8.31 -0.60
C ASP A 82 -19.28 7.26 -0.20
N GLY A 83 -19.65 7.25 1.07
CA GLY A 83 -20.62 6.32 1.63
C GLY A 83 -21.99 6.57 1.03
N VAL A 84 -22.20 6.10 -0.20
CA VAL A 84 -23.47 6.08 -0.92
C VAL A 84 -23.94 4.66 -1.17
#